data_AF-A0A2E7UST1-F1
#
_entry.id   AF-A0A2E7UST1-F1
#
_cell.length_a   1.000
_cell.length_b   1.000
_cell.length_c   1.000
_cell.angle_alpha   90.00
_cell.angle_beta   90.00
_cell.angle_gamma   90.00
#
_symmetry.space_group_name_H-M   'P 1'
#
loop_
_entity.id
_entity.type
_entity.pdbx_description
1 polymer ?
#
loop_
_entity_poly.entity_id
_entity_poly.type
_entity_poly.pdbx_seq_one_letter_code
_entity_poly.pdbx_strand_id
1 'polypeptide(L)'
;MSRPLDLSCSLVRQAPRLLVGAFVVLSSACGGENSDLSEPVANAPDGLTEGGSYDGGSAGDSPSEPGGDAGEGSGGDASDVVGSLSCANPIAVAGDVTLEAGIETELCDTANAVEGSLVVRGADIGDTELDALSCLCSVGGALVLEDTAVTTLDPLARLTLVGGLELVGNNALYSVQGLSNLSVLDGDLVVGGSPELANLVGLGAVETTGALSLSSSGFTNLRGLDSLVTVGGDLTLTDLPNLVDMAGAGSLDFVDGSFVIEGAGTHTFQGLDSIRRVRQALIVRDSEGSLEGLDSLATVGGTVYLERMSRLQTLDGLSGLAEIGGHLRVDDAPTLNSLAGLYNLRNISGSLWLTKTKVTALTGLSRIVAIGGLYLDTNTELTSTAGLPPVVELAELVLHWNSALVDLTHLDTVRTVAGPLTVSGHVALSRIDELYGIETVEGDVTVVNNVSLSSEEANGLVDAIGQGNIGGGIDVSGNSG
;
A
#
# COMPACT_ATOMS: atom_id res chain seq x y z
N MET A 1 -42.81 -32.13 -8.88
CA MET A 1 -41.84 -32.38 -9.96
C MET A 1 -41.84 -31.18 -10.89
N SER A 2 -40.64 -30.77 -11.29
CA SER A 2 -40.30 -29.69 -12.23
C SER A 2 -40.31 -28.26 -11.66
N ARG A 3 -39.09 -27.80 -11.36
CA ARG A 3 -38.68 -26.42 -11.02
C ARG A 3 -38.64 -25.54 -12.29
N PRO A 4 -38.76 -24.20 -12.16
CA PRO A 4 -38.56 -23.27 -13.26
C PRO A 4 -37.06 -23.00 -13.53
N LEU A 5 -36.77 -22.58 -14.76
CA LEU A 5 -35.46 -22.26 -15.32
C LEU A 5 -35.06 -20.82 -14.98
N ASP A 6 -33.84 -20.67 -14.46
CA ASP A 6 -33.11 -19.40 -14.37
C ASP A 6 -32.62 -18.93 -15.74
N LEU A 7 -32.74 -17.63 -15.98
CA LEU A 7 -32.22 -16.90 -17.13
C LEU A 7 -31.27 -15.83 -16.60
N SER A 8 -29.97 -15.97 -16.87
CA SER A 8 -29.02 -14.88 -16.69
C SER A 8 -27.89 -14.94 -17.73
N CYS A 9 -27.70 -13.76 -18.34
CA CYS A 9 -26.52 -13.21 -19.00
C CYS A 9 -25.96 -13.88 -20.27
N SER A 10 -26.19 -13.21 -21.41
CA SER A 10 -25.22 -13.17 -22.51
C SER A 10 -25.24 -11.80 -23.19
N LEU A 11 -24.05 -11.39 -23.67
CA LEU A 11 -23.70 -10.32 -24.61
C LEU A 11 -23.17 -9.02 -24.00
N VAL A 12 -21.85 -8.83 -24.09
CA VAL A 12 -21.23 -7.85 -25.04
C VAL A 12 -19.91 -8.43 -25.58
N ARG A 13 -19.70 -8.36 -26.90
CA ARG A 13 -18.47 -8.67 -27.64
C ARG A 13 -17.82 -7.38 -28.15
N GLN A 14 -16.49 -7.29 -27.99
CA GLN A 14 -15.45 -6.75 -28.91
C GLN A 14 -15.45 -5.24 -29.23
N ALA A 15 -14.34 -4.46 -29.26
CA ALA A 15 -12.87 -4.62 -29.31
C ALA A 15 -12.20 -3.24 -29.01
N PRO A 16 -10.88 -2.93 -29.20
CA PRO A 16 -9.66 -3.73 -29.39
C PRO A 16 -8.51 -3.39 -28.40
N ARG A 17 -7.41 -4.14 -28.57
CA ARG A 17 -6.13 -4.19 -27.83
C ARG A 17 -5.41 -2.84 -27.61
N LEU A 18 -4.94 -2.61 -26.37
CA LEU A 18 -3.68 -1.92 -26.09
C LEU A 18 -2.84 -2.82 -25.16
N LEU A 19 -1.57 -2.99 -25.50
CA LEU A 19 -0.55 -3.78 -24.79
C LEU A 19 0.00 -2.93 -23.62
N VAL A 20 -0.13 -3.39 -22.38
CA VAL A 20 0.86 -3.24 -21.30
C VAL A 20 0.75 -4.49 -20.42
N GLY A 21 1.88 -5.13 -20.14
CA GLY A 21 1.95 -6.40 -19.43
C GLY A 21 1.55 -6.27 -17.96
N ALA A 22 0.44 -6.91 -17.61
CA ALA A 22 0.14 -7.33 -16.25
C ALA A 22 0.09 -8.86 -16.27
N PHE A 23 1.01 -9.49 -15.56
CA PHE A 23 1.00 -10.93 -15.32
C PHE A 23 -0.20 -11.25 -14.42
N VAL A 24 -1.25 -11.81 -15.02
CA VAL A 24 -2.40 -12.36 -14.29
C VAL A 24 -2.09 -13.82 -13.98
N VAL A 25 -1.87 -14.15 -12.71
CA VAL A 25 -1.90 -15.53 -12.24
C VAL A 25 -3.34 -15.89 -11.89
N LEU A 26 -3.94 -16.71 -12.74
CA LEU A 26 -5.21 -17.40 -12.47
C LEU A 26 -4.93 -18.62 -11.58
N SER A 27 -5.53 -18.70 -10.41
CA SER A 27 -5.86 -19.99 -9.80
C SER A 27 -7.23 -19.98 -9.13
N SER A 28 -8.15 -20.69 -9.76
CA SER A 28 -9.41 -21.17 -9.19
C SER A 28 -9.17 -22.43 -8.35
N ALA A 29 -9.83 -22.57 -7.19
CA ALA A 29 -10.79 -23.66 -6.91
C ALA A 29 -11.13 -23.81 -5.42
N CYS A 30 -12.41 -24.12 -5.18
CA CYS A 30 -13.09 -24.43 -3.93
C CYS A 30 -12.69 -25.78 -3.28
N GLY A 31 -13.00 -25.88 -1.97
CA GLY A 31 -13.20 -27.10 -1.17
C GLY A 31 -12.37 -27.08 0.12
N GLY A 32 -12.79 -27.44 1.32
CA GLY A 32 -14.02 -28.03 1.87
C GLY A 32 -13.69 -28.63 3.25
N GLU A 33 -14.45 -28.25 4.27
CA GLU A 33 -14.77 -28.93 5.57
C GLU A 33 -13.70 -29.37 6.62
N ASN A 34 -13.98 -28.94 7.87
CA ASN A 34 -13.85 -29.58 9.20
C ASN A 34 -12.50 -30.17 9.69
N SER A 35 -12.01 -29.68 10.83
CA SER A 35 -12.21 -30.32 12.17
C SER A 35 -11.39 -29.65 13.30
N ASP A 36 -12.11 -29.32 14.37
CA ASP A 36 -11.82 -29.52 15.80
C ASP A 36 -10.39 -29.93 16.23
N LEU A 37 -9.76 -29.17 17.15
CA LEU A 37 -9.37 -29.61 18.51
C LEU A 37 -8.28 -28.72 19.18
N SER A 38 -8.61 -28.32 20.41
CA SER A 38 -7.79 -28.28 21.64
C SER A 38 -6.60 -27.31 21.83
N GLU A 39 -6.67 -26.61 22.97
CA GLU A 39 -5.58 -25.96 23.72
C GLU A 39 -4.39 -26.91 24.04
N PRO A 40 -3.24 -26.40 24.53
CA PRO A 40 -3.09 -26.38 25.98
C PRO A 40 -2.33 -25.18 26.60
N VAL A 41 -2.57 -25.11 27.90
CA VAL A 41 -2.08 -24.25 28.99
C VAL A 41 -0.61 -24.55 29.40
N ALA A 42 0.10 -23.47 29.77
CA ALA A 42 1.17 -23.26 30.77
C ALA A 42 2.30 -24.27 31.03
N ASN A 43 3.55 -23.77 31.14
CA ASN A 43 4.21 -23.52 32.43
C ASN A 43 5.70 -23.14 32.27
N ALA A 44 6.12 -22.07 32.96
CA ALA A 44 7.49 -21.88 33.45
C ALA A 44 7.72 -22.78 34.69
N PRO A 45 8.94 -22.99 35.23
CA PRO A 45 9.55 -21.94 36.07
C PRO A 45 11.10 -21.92 36.22
N ASP A 46 11.54 -20.83 36.85
CA ASP A 46 12.63 -20.67 37.85
C ASP A 46 14.12 -20.81 37.51
N GLY A 47 14.89 -19.81 37.99
CA GLY A 47 16.32 -19.96 38.31
C GLY A 47 17.12 -18.66 38.48
N LEU A 48 16.96 -17.98 39.62
CA LEU A 48 17.85 -16.93 40.18
C LEU A 48 19.28 -17.54 40.39
N THR A 49 20.43 -16.83 40.37
CA THR A 49 20.88 -15.78 41.30
C THR A 49 22.26 -15.20 40.90
N GLU A 50 22.41 -13.89 41.14
CA GLU A 50 23.54 -13.15 41.76
C GLU A 50 25.02 -13.35 41.36
N GLY A 51 25.66 -12.20 41.04
CA GLY A 51 26.64 -11.62 41.97
C GLY A 51 28.09 -11.51 41.50
N GLY A 52 28.63 -10.28 41.53
CA GLY A 52 30.08 -10.08 41.62
C GLY A 52 30.63 -8.84 40.90
N SER A 53 30.57 -7.68 41.55
CA SER A 53 31.45 -6.53 41.26
C SER A 53 32.87 -6.81 41.74
N TYR A 54 33.91 -6.37 41.04
CA TYR A 54 35.10 -5.78 41.66
C TYR A 54 35.79 -4.79 40.72
N ASP A 55 36.24 -3.74 41.38
CA ASP A 55 36.87 -2.49 40.96
C ASP A 55 38.38 -2.68 40.70
N GLY A 56 39.03 -1.76 39.99
CA GLY A 56 40.49 -1.82 39.81
C GLY A 56 41.04 -0.91 38.72
N GLY A 57 41.49 0.29 39.09
CA GLY A 57 41.87 1.34 38.15
C GLY A 57 43.35 1.40 37.71
N SER A 58 43.52 2.31 36.74
CA SER A 58 44.54 3.37 36.64
C SER A 58 45.94 3.10 36.06
N ALA A 59 46.31 4.08 35.21
CA ALA A 59 47.64 4.54 34.77
C ALA A 59 48.50 3.54 33.97
N GLY A 60 49.28 3.90 32.96
CA GLY A 60 49.79 5.16 32.44
C GLY A 60 50.93 4.79 31.46
N ASP A 61 51.54 5.81 30.84
CA ASP A 61 52.78 5.79 30.06
C ASP A 61 52.77 5.30 28.59
N SER A 62 52.85 6.29 27.70
CA SER A 62 53.76 6.27 26.54
C SER A 62 55.22 6.40 27.02
N PRO A 63 56.21 5.92 26.26
CA PRO A 63 56.87 6.84 25.32
C PRO A 63 57.49 6.20 24.06
N SER A 64 57.98 7.10 23.21
CA SER A 64 59.16 7.02 22.33
C SER A 64 59.00 6.61 20.86
N GLU A 65 59.21 7.63 20.01
CA GLU A 65 59.77 7.55 18.67
C GLU A 65 61.14 6.84 18.63
N PRO A 66 61.57 6.42 17.43
CA PRO A 66 62.87 6.91 16.97
C PRO A 66 62.84 7.52 15.57
N GLY A 67 63.77 8.45 15.37
CA GLY A 67 63.96 9.30 14.20
C GLY A 67 64.37 8.60 12.91
N GLY A 68 64.48 9.44 11.88
CA GLY A 68 64.46 9.05 10.48
C GLY A 68 65.77 8.58 9.86
N ASP A 69 65.69 8.37 8.56
CA ASP A 69 66.83 8.41 7.66
C ASP A 69 66.36 8.88 6.28
N ALA A 70 67.17 9.73 5.65
CA ALA A 70 66.97 10.23 4.30
C ALA A 70 67.81 9.36 3.36
N GLY A 71 67.13 8.65 2.45
CA GLY A 71 67.76 7.91 1.36
C GLY A 71 67.25 8.42 0.02
N GLU A 72 68.03 9.27 -0.64
CA GLU A 72 67.91 9.48 -2.08
C GLU A 72 68.38 8.23 -2.84
N GLY A 73 67.68 7.87 -3.91
CA GLY A 73 68.27 7.10 -5.00
C GLY A 73 67.38 6.02 -5.59
N SER A 74 66.88 6.31 -6.79
CA SER A 74 67.00 5.46 -7.99
C SER A 74 65.68 5.39 -8.75
N GLY A 75 65.71 5.89 -9.99
CA GLY A 75 64.68 5.57 -10.97
C GLY A 75 64.55 4.06 -11.13
N GLY A 76 63.30 3.62 -11.23
CA GLY A 76 62.90 2.26 -11.49
C GLY A 76 61.52 2.30 -12.13
N ASP A 77 61.48 1.86 -13.39
CA ASP A 77 60.37 1.41 -14.22
C ASP A 77 58.94 1.86 -13.87
N ALA A 78 58.34 2.56 -14.84
CA ALA A 78 56.90 2.56 -15.04
C ALA A 78 56.45 1.14 -15.42
N SER A 79 56.23 0.30 -14.42
CA SER A 79 55.48 -0.95 -14.54
C SER A 79 54.28 -0.87 -13.60
N ASP A 80 53.08 -0.81 -14.19
CA ASP A 80 51.79 -1.22 -13.66
C ASP A 80 51.62 -1.16 -12.13
N VAL A 81 51.30 0.04 -11.64
CA VAL A 81 50.58 0.18 -10.37
C VAL A 81 49.18 0.63 -10.74
N VAL A 82 48.28 -0.34 -10.96
CA VAL A 82 46.86 -0.08 -10.72
C VAL A 82 46.80 0.28 -9.24
N GLY A 83 46.70 1.57 -8.93
CA GLY A 83 46.56 2.04 -7.56
C GLY A 83 45.40 1.28 -6.91
N SER A 84 45.54 0.90 -5.64
CA SER A 84 44.50 0.15 -4.92
C SER A 84 43.12 0.77 -5.16
N LEU A 85 42.18 -0.01 -5.71
CA LEU A 85 40.82 0.43 -6.04
C LEU A 85 40.12 0.93 -4.77
N SER A 86 40.16 2.25 -4.55
CA SER A 86 39.61 2.92 -3.37
C SER A 86 38.21 3.45 -3.66
N CYS A 87 37.28 3.30 -2.72
CA CYS A 87 35.94 3.88 -2.85
C CYS A 87 35.92 5.40 -2.64
N ALA A 88 37.01 6.01 -2.16
CA ALA A 88 37.12 7.46 -2.04
C ALA A 88 37.29 8.15 -3.41
N ASN A 89 37.88 7.45 -4.38
CA ASN A 89 38.06 7.91 -5.76
C ASN A 89 37.85 6.70 -6.70
N PRO A 90 36.58 6.31 -6.96
CA PRO A 90 36.29 5.15 -7.77
C PRO A 90 36.70 5.38 -9.23
N ILE A 91 37.19 4.31 -9.85
CA ILE A 91 37.46 4.22 -11.28
C ILE A 91 36.24 3.58 -11.92
N ALA A 92 35.53 4.34 -12.76
CA ALA A 92 34.28 3.90 -13.38
C ALA A 92 34.48 3.38 -14.81
N VAL A 93 33.77 2.30 -15.13
CA VAL A 93 33.52 1.91 -16.53
C VAL A 93 32.34 2.73 -17.06
N ALA A 94 32.51 3.31 -18.23
CA ALA A 94 31.46 4.08 -18.90
C ALA A 94 30.38 3.17 -19.50
N GLY A 95 29.12 3.61 -19.39
CA GLY A 95 27.96 2.87 -19.90
C GLY A 95 27.52 1.71 -19.00
N ASP A 96 26.63 0.88 -19.55
CA ASP A 96 26.03 -0.25 -18.83
C ASP A 96 26.93 -1.49 -18.90
N VAL A 97 26.89 -2.31 -17.85
CA VAL A 97 27.63 -3.57 -17.73
C VAL A 97 26.62 -4.70 -17.51
N THR A 98 26.81 -5.82 -18.22
CA THR A 98 25.96 -7.01 -18.08
C THR A 98 26.82 -8.24 -17.79
N LEU A 99 26.48 -8.98 -16.74
CA LEU A 99 27.02 -10.30 -16.42
C LEU A 99 25.94 -11.34 -16.69
N GLU A 100 26.25 -12.28 -17.56
CA GLU A 100 25.42 -13.45 -17.87
C GLU A 100 26.23 -14.74 -17.66
N ALA A 101 25.52 -15.86 -17.52
CA ALA A 101 26.13 -17.17 -17.34
C ALA A 101 27.21 -17.46 -18.40
N GLY A 102 28.42 -17.82 -17.94
CA GLY A 102 29.56 -18.16 -18.79
C GLY A 102 30.40 -16.97 -19.26
N ILE A 103 30.15 -15.76 -18.77
CA ILE A 103 31.00 -14.58 -19.00
C ILE A 103 31.79 -14.28 -17.72
N GLU A 104 33.11 -14.43 -17.77
CA GLU A 104 33.99 -13.90 -16.72
C GLU A 104 34.05 -12.37 -16.85
N THR A 105 33.83 -11.66 -15.74
CA THR A 105 33.98 -10.21 -15.70
C THR A 105 35.41 -9.84 -15.29
N GLU A 106 36.04 -8.95 -16.04
CA GLU A 106 37.33 -8.32 -15.69
C GLU A 106 37.10 -6.95 -15.01
N LEU A 107 35.86 -6.64 -14.58
CA LEU A 107 35.52 -5.33 -14.03
C LEU A 107 36.44 -4.96 -12.87
N CYS A 108 36.62 -5.87 -11.91
CA CYS A 108 37.42 -5.64 -10.72
C CYS A 108 38.94 -5.65 -10.95
N ASP A 109 39.40 -5.93 -12.16
CA ASP A 109 40.82 -5.82 -12.51
C ASP A 109 41.22 -4.37 -12.84
N THR A 110 40.26 -3.57 -13.32
CA THR A 110 40.54 -2.23 -13.87
C THR A 110 39.67 -1.12 -13.29
N ALA A 111 38.53 -1.46 -12.69
CA ALA A 111 37.53 -0.53 -12.21
C ALA A 111 36.86 -1.03 -10.93
N ASN A 112 36.20 -0.12 -10.23
CA ASN A 112 35.39 -0.41 -9.04
C ASN A 112 34.10 0.42 -9.01
N ALA A 113 33.67 0.91 -10.17
CA ALA A 113 32.39 1.56 -10.36
C ALA A 113 31.88 1.35 -11.77
N VAL A 114 30.56 1.50 -11.92
CA VAL A 114 29.87 1.52 -13.22
C VAL A 114 29.15 2.86 -13.33
N GLU A 115 29.33 3.59 -14.44
CA GLU A 115 28.62 4.86 -14.66
C GLU A 115 27.14 4.63 -14.99
N GLY A 116 26.85 3.62 -15.82
CA GLY A 116 25.50 3.18 -16.14
C GLY A 116 24.96 2.12 -15.19
N SER A 117 24.05 1.29 -15.69
CA SER A 117 23.45 0.19 -14.95
C SER A 117 24.35 -1.05 -14.93
N LEU A 118 24.27 -1.83 -13.86
CA LEU A 118 24.90 -3.14 -13.74
C LEU A 118 23.80 -4.20 -13.69
N VAL A 119 23.75 -5.06 -14.71
CA VAL A 119 22.75 -6.13 -14.82
C VAL A 119 23.45 -7.47 -14.64
N VAL A 120 22.98 -8.28 -13.69
CA VAL A 120 23.45 -9.64 -13.41
C VAL A 120 22.26 -10.58 -13.57
N ARG A 121 22.31 -11.46 -14.58
CA ARG A 121 21.16 -12.33 -14.89
C ARG A 121 21.57 -13.77 -15.16
N GLY A 122 20.83 -14.70 -14.58
CA GLY A 122 20.83 -16.11 -14.96
C GLY A 122 21.04 -17.06 -13.79
N ALA A 123 20.34 -18.20 -13.86
CA ALA A 123 20.23 -19.15 -12.75
C ALA A 123 21.55 -19.88 -12.42
N ASP A 124 22.56 -19.79 -13.29
CA ASP A 124 23.89 -20.35 -13.04
C ASP A 124 24.80 -19.37 -12.28
N ILE A 125 24.37 -18.14 -12.03
CA ILE A 125 25.11 -17.15 -11.24
C ILE A 125 24.75 -17.32 -9.76
N GLY A 126 25.68 -17.86 -8.97
CA GLY A 126 25.57 -17.95 -7.51
C GLY A 126 26.52 -16.99 -6.80
N ASP A 127 26.69 -17.20 -5.49
CA ASP A 127 27.53 -16.33 -4.64
C ASP A 127 29.00 -16.29 -5.11
N THR A 128 29.52 -17.41 -5.63
CA THR A 128 30.90 -17.52 -6.13
C THR A 128 31.13 -16.70 -7.40
N GLU A 129 30.14 -16.66 -8.30
CA GLU A 129 30.21 -15.80 -9.48
C GLU A 129 30.07 -14.32 -9.09
N LEU A 130 29.26 -14.03 -8.05
CA LEU A 130 29.09 -12.66 -7.54
C LEU A 130 30.34 -12.12 -6.83
N ASP A 131 31.21 -12.99 -6.29
CA ASP A 131 32.52 -12.61 -5.70
C ASP A 131 33.41 -11.81 -6.66
N ALA A 132 33.24 -12.00 -7.97
CA ALA A 132 33.94 -11.25 -9.02
C ALA A 132 33.60 -9.75 -9.01
N LEU A 133 32.55 -9.33 -8.30
CA LEU A 133 32.13 -7.93 -8.15
C LEU A 133 32.50 -7.33 -6.79
N SER A 134 33.31 -8.02 -5.98
CA SER A 134 33.63 -7.61 -4.61
C SER A 134 34.41 -6.31 -4.45
N CYS A 135 34.96 -5.78 -5.54
CA CYS A 135 35.62 -4.47 -5.55
C CYS A 135 34.63 -3.30 -5.58
N LEU A 136 33.37 -3.52 -5.99
CA LEU A 136 32.46 -2.50 -6.47
C LEU A 136 32.05 -1.50 -5.37
N CYS A 137 32.23 -0.22 -5.65
CA CYS A 137 31.94 0.89 -4.72
C CYS A 137 30.68 1.65 -5.09
N SER A 138 30.34 1.74 -6.37
CA SER A 138 29.14 2.46 -6.85
C SER A 138 28.64 1.99 -8.21
N VAL A 139 27.33 2.05 -8.42
CA VAL A 139 26.67 1.89 -9.72
C VAL A 139 25.83 3.15 -9.97
N GLY A 140 26.17 3.94 -10.98
CA GLY A 140 25.47 5.21 -11.26
C GLY A 140 24.03 5.00 -11.75
N GLY A 141 23.78 3.92 -12.48
CA GLY A 141 22.46 3.45 -12.88
C GLY A 141 21.88 2.40 -11.92
N ALA A 142 20.97 1.57 -12.41
CA ALA A 142 20.35 0.51 -11.62
C ALA A 142 21.31 -0.67 -11.42
N LEU A 143 21.34 -1.23 -10.21
CA LEU A 143 21.85 -2.57 -9.95
C LEU A 143 20.69 -3.56 -10.08
N VAL A 144 20.73 -4.39 -11.12
CA VAL A 144 19.68 -5.38 -11.43
C VAL A 144 20.25 -6.78 -11.23
N LEU A 145 19.68 -7.55 -10.31
CA LEU A 145 19.93 -8.99 -10.17
C LEU A 145 18.65 -9.73 -10.52
N GLU A 146 18.70 -10.54 -11.58
CA GLU A 146 17.52 -11.21 -12.12
C GLU A 146 17.72 -12.70 -12.33
N ASP A 147 16.78 -13.50 -11.83
CA ASP A 147 16.74 -14.96 -11.99
C ASP A 147 18.07 -15.64 -11.62
N THR A 148 18.76 -15.16 -10.59
CA THR A 148 20.06 -15.71 -10.15
C THR A 148 19.89 -16.76 -9.05
N ALA A 149 20.95 -17.54 -8.82
CA ALA A 149 21.05 -18.50 -7.71
C ALA A 149 21.82 -17.94 -6.50
N VAL A 150 22.06 -16.62 -6.46
CA VAL A 150 22.69 -15.97 -5.31
C VAL A 150 21.83 -16.15 -4.06
N THR A 151 22.49 -16.33 -2.93
CA THR A 151 21.83 -16.51 -1.64
C THR A 151 21.99 -15.29 -0.73
N THR A 152 23.06 -14.51 -0.97
CA THR A 152 23.39 -13.28 -0.25
C THR A 152 24.02 -12.25 -1.17
N LEU A 153 24.01 -10.99 -0.77
CA LEU A 153 24.71 -9.88 -1.45
C LEU A 153 26.02 -9.49 -0.75
N ASP A 154 26.56 -10.32 0.15
CA ASP A 154 27.81 -10.07 0.87
C ASP A 154 29.01 -9.70 -0.03
N PRO A 155 29.17 -10.27 -1.25
CA PRO A 155 30.21 -9.80 -2.16
C PRO A 155 30.12 -8.29 -2.45
N LEU A 156 28.93 -7.70 -2.45
CA LEU A 156 28.71 -6.28 -2.73
C LEU A 156 28.89 -5.38 -1.49
N ALA A 157 29.58 -5.86 -0.45
CA ALA A 157 29.78 -5.17 0.83
C ALA A 157 30.37 -3.75 0.76
N ARG A 158 31.03 -3.41 -0.34
CA ARG A 158 31.69 -2.11 -0.54
C ARG A 158 30.79 -1.07 -1.21
N LEU A 159 29.60 -1.48 -1.66
CA LEU A 159 28.70 -0.62 -2.41
C LEU A 159 28.12 0.46 -1.50
N THR A 160 28.28 1.71 -1.91
CA THR A 160 27.81 2.88 -1.15
C THR A 160 26.74 3.69 -1.88
N LEU A 161 26.65 3.53 -3.20
CA LEU A 161 25.72 4.22 -4.08
C LEU A 161 25.20 3.29 -5.16
N VAL A 162 23.88 3.30 -5.36
CA VAL A 162 23.22 2.78 -6.57
C VAL A 162 22.21 3.79 -7.09
N GLY A 163 22.07 3.91 -8.40
CA GLY A 163 21.00 4.68 -9.03
C GLY A 163 19.62 4.02 -8.93
N GLY A 164 19.56 2.73 -8.58
CA GLY A 164 18.35 1.94 -8.33
C GLY A 164 18.73 0.52 -7.93
N LEU A 165 17.84 -0.22 -7.30
CA LEU A 165 18.08 -1.61 -6.87
C LEU A 165 16.91 -2.48 -7.27
N GLU A 166 17.15 -3.43 -8.17
CA GLU A 166 16.15 -4.38 -8.66
C GLU A 166 16.60 -5.81 -8.37
N LEU A 167 15.87 -6.52 -7.51
CA LEU A 167 16.13 -7.90 -7.11
C LEU A 167 14.93 -8.75 -7.52
N VAL A 168 14.97 -9.38 -8.69
CA VAL A 168 13.81 -10.06 -9.29
C VAL A 168 14.07 -11.54 -9.55
N GLY A 169 13.19 -12.43 -9.12
CA GLY A 169 13.28 -13.87 -9.43
C GLY A 169 14.43 -14.61 -8.76
N ASN A 170 15.08 -14.00 -7.76
CA ASN A 170 16.20 -14.58 -7.04
C ASN A 170 15.68 -15.54 -5.94
N ASN A 171 15.27 -16.73 -6.36
CA ASN A 171 14.54 -17.66 -5.49
C ASN A 171 15.31 -18.13 -4.24
N ALA A 172 16.64 -18.12 -4.28
CA ALA A 172 17.49 -18.56 -3.19
C ALA A 172 17.99 -17.41 -2.29
N LEU A 173 17.72 -16.16 -2.66
CA LEU A 173 18.19 -14.97 -1.94
C LEU A 173 17.45 -14.86 -0.61
N TYR A 174 18.18 -15.01 0.49
CA TYR A 174 17.62 -14.90 1.85
C TYR A 174 18.12 -13.68 2.62
N SER A 175 19.17 -13.01 2.12
CA SER A 175 19.78 -11.85 2.81
C SER A 175 20.32 -10.80 1.84
N VAL A 176 20.07 -9.54 2.15
CA VAL A 176 20.68 -8.38 1.49
C VAL A 176 21.70 -7.66 2.39
N GLN A 177 22.15 -8.33 3.48
CA GLN A 177 23.00 -7.72 4.51
C GLN A 177 24.31 -7.14 3.96
N GLY A 178 24.85 -7.73 2.89
CA GLY A 178 25.99 -7.17 2.17
C GLY A 178 25.81 -5.70 1.80
N LEU A 179 24.59 -5.22 1.55
CA LEU A 179 24.36 -3.82 1.20
C LEU A 179 24.40 -2.84 2.39
N SER A 180 24.87 -3.24 3.57
CA SER A 180 24.90 -2.41 4.81
C SER A 180 25.62 -1.07 4.71
N ASN A 181 26.50 -0.87 3.72
CA ASN A 181 27.17 0.41 3.46
C ASN A 181 26.45 1.29 2.42
N LEU A 182 25.37 0.80 1.83
CA LEU A 182 24.57 1.53 0.84
C LEU A 182 23.82 2.67 1.52
N SER A 183 24.25 3.89 1.24
CA SER A 183 23.67 5.11 1.82
C SER A 183 22.91 5.96 0.80
N VAL A 184 23.21 5.78 -0.49
CA VAL A 184 22.56 6.48 -1.59
C VAL A 184 21.86 5.49 -2.50
N LEU A 185 20.55 5.66 -2.63
CA LEU A 185 19.69 4.94 -3.55
C LEU A 185 18.77 5.98 -4.21
N ASP A 186 19.16 6.49 -5.37
CA ASP A 186 18.51 7.66 -5.99
C ASP A 186 17.23 7.30 -6.77
N GLY A 187 17.09 6.06 -7.20
CA GLY A 187 15.95 5.56 -7.98
C GLY A 187 15.14 4.51 -7.23
N ASP A 188 14.54 3.58 -7.97
CA ASP A 188 13.56 2.66 -7.40
C ASP A 188 14.22 1.50 -6.65
N LEU A 189 13.56 1.05 -5.58
CA LEU A 189 13.86 -0.19 -4.86
C LEU A 189 12.77 -1.20 -5.20
N VAL A 190 13.12 -2.18 -6.04
CA VAL A 190 12.21 -3.23 -6.51
C VAL A 190 12.73 -4.58 -6.02
N VAL A 191 11.90 -5.30 -5.28
CA VAL A 191 12.15 -6.70 -4.90
C VAL A 191 10.94 -7.53 -5.31
N GLY A 192 11.19 -8.54 -6.13
CA GLY A 192 10.16 -9.40 -6.72
C GLY A 192 10.60 -10.86 -6.75
N GLY A 193 9.69 -11.80 -6.46
CA GLY A 193 9.98 -13.22 -6.68
C GLY A 193 11.19 -13.73 -5.88
N SER A 194 11.34 -13.29 -4.63
CA SER A 194 12.40 -13.70 -3.71
C SER A 194 11.77 -14.29 -2.43
N PRO A 195 11.19 -15.50 -2.50
CA PRO A 195 10.39 -16.10 -1.43
C PRO A 195 11.16 -16.39 -0.13
N GLU A 196 12.48 -16.52 -0.17
CA GLU A 196 13.31 -16.74 1.02
C GLU A 196 13.73 -15.44 1.72
N LEU A 197 13.55 -14.28 1.07
CA LEU A 197 13.93 -12.99 1.63
C LEU A 197 12.84 -12.48 2.59
N ALA A 198 13.13 -12.55 3.89
CA ALA A 198 12.16 -12.25 4.94
C ALA A 198 12.08 -10.76 5.35
N ASN A 199 13.12 -9.99 5.06
CA ASN A 199 13.28 -8.57 5.40
C ASN A 199 14.41 -7.94 4.55
N LEU A 200 14.68 -6.66 4.76
CA LEU A 200 15.67 -5.86 4.03
C LEU A 200 16.88 -5.48 4.92
N VAL A 201 17.17 -6.26 5.96
CA VAL A 201 18.33 -5.99 6.83
C VAL A 201 19.59 -5.96 5.97
N GLY A 202 20.22 -4.79 5.92
CA GLY A 202 21.22 -4.43 4.91
C GLY A 202 20.96 -3.06 4.31
N LEU A 203 19.71 -2.58 4.26
CA LEU A 203 19.38 -1.26 3.69
C LEU A 203 19.17 -0.16 4.73
N GLY A 204 19.62 -0.39 5.97
CA GLY A 204 19.27 0.45 7.12
C GLY A 204 19.81 1.90 7.08
N ALA A 205 20.72 2.20 6.15
CA ALA A 205 21.26 3.55 5.93
C ALA A 205 20.54 4.32 4.80
N VAL A 206 19.63 3.69 4.07
CA VAL A 206 18.88 4.33 2.98
C VAL A 206 17.80 5.25 3.58
N GLU A 207 17.96 6.56 3.39
CA GLU A 207 17.00 7.57 3.87
C GLU A 207 15.89 7.88 2.86
N THR A 208 16.18 7.72 1.56
CA THR A 208 15.25 8.00 0.47
C THR A 208 15.38 6.97 -0.64
N THR A 209 14.29 6.73 -1.36
CA THR A 209 14.24 5.98 -2.62
C THR A 209 13.25 6.66 -3.56
N GLY A 210 13.25 6.30 -4.85
CA GLY A 210 12.17 6.55 -5.80
C GLY A 210 10.91 5.78 -5.40
N ALA A 211 10.42 4.90 -6.26
CA ALA A 211 9.37 3.95 -5.90
C ALA A 211 9.93 2.78 -5.08
N LEU A 212 9.15 2.29 -4.11
CA LEU A 212 9.45 1.08 -3.35
C LEU A 212 8.41 0.03 -3.70
N SER A 213 8.82 -1.05 -4.37
CA SER A 213 7.95 -2.14 -4.79
C SER A 213 8.43 -3.47 -4.24
N LEU A 214 7.68 -4.06 -3.31
CA LEU A 214 7.92 -5.41 -2.79
C LEU A 214 6.81 -6.34 -3.27
N SER A 215 7.18 -7.38 -4.00
CA SER A 215 6.23 -8.31 -4.61
C SER A 215 6.63 -9.78 -4.49
N SER A 216 5.66 -10.67 -4.32
CA SER A 216 5.84 -12.14 -4.40
C SER A 216 7.07 -12.66 -3.63
N SER A 217 7.24 -12.23 -2.38
CA SER A 217 8.44 -12.47 -1.59
C SER A 217 8.10 -12.93 -0.16
N GLY A 218 9.11 -13.42 0.56
CA GLY A 218 8.97 -14.00 1.91
C GLY A 218 8.79 -12.98 3.04
N PHE A 219 8.57 -11.70 2.71
CA PHE A 219 8.58 -10.61 3.70
C PHE A 219 7.59 -10.86 4.83
N THR A 220 8.12 -10.77 6.04
CA THR A 220 7.32 -10.80 7.27
C THR A 220 7.15 -9.41 7.87
N ASN A 221 8.02 -8.47 7.50
CA ASN A 221 8.09 -7.07 7.93
C ASN A 221 9.08 -6.30 7.03
N LEU A 222 9.27 -5.00 7.32
CA LEU A 222 10.13 -4.08 6.60
C LEU A 222 11.46 -3.78 7.33
N ARG A 223 11.93 -4.67 8.22
CA ARG A 223 13.20 -4.47 8.95
C ARG A 223 14.35 -4.24 7.98
N GLY A 224 15.21 -3.29 8.33
CA GLY A 224 16.28 -2.82 7.45
C GLY A 224 15.90 -1.59 6.62
N LEU A 225 14.72 -1.00 6.78
CA LEU A 225 14.36 0.33 6.25
C LEU A 225 14.28 1.39 7.36
N ASP A 226 15.01 1.20 8.47
CA ASP A 226 14.80 1.95 9.71
C ASP A 226 15.05 3.46 9.57
N SER A 227 15.90 3.84 8.62
CA SER A 227 16.22 5.24 8.30
C SER A 227 15.38 5.82 7.14
N LEU A 228 14.56 5.02 6.47
CA LEU A 228 13.79 5.46 5.31
C LEU A 228 12.76 6.50 5.73
N VAL A 229 12.94 7.74 5.29
CA VAL A 229 12.05 8.87 5.59
C VAL A 229 11.06 9.13 4.46
N THR A 230 11.50 8.94 3.20
CA THR A 230 10.68 9.29 2.02
C THR A 230 10.77 8.26 0.91
N VAL A 231 9.61 7.89 0.39
CA VAL A 231 9.46 7.19 -0.89
C VAL A 231 9.02 8.23 -1.93
N GLY A 232 9.89 8.51 -2.89
CA GLY A 232 9.73 9.52 -3.94
C GLY A 232 8.74 9.13 -5.05
N GLY A 233 8.26 7.89 -5.06
CA GLY A 233 7.20 7.38 -5.92
C GLY A 233 6.14 6.62 -5.13
N ASP A 234 5.63 5.53 -5.71
CA ASP A 234 4.66 4.66 -5.06
C ASP A 234 5.35 3.72 -4.05
N LEU A 235 4.69 3.47 -2.93
CA LEU A 235 5.01 2.36 -2.02
C LEU A 235 4.03 1.23 -2.31
N THR A 236 4.50 0.15 -2.92
CA THR A 236 3.67 -0.98 -3.37
C THR A 236 4.10 -2.27 -2.68
N LEU A 237 3.17 -2.91 -1.98
CA LEU A 237 3.33 -4.19 -1.29
C LEU A 237 2.31 -5.18 -1.86
N THR A 238 2.74 -6.12 -2.71
CA THR A 238 1.84 -7.01 -3.45
C THR A 238 2.18 -8.48 -3.26
N ASP A 239 1.18 -9.32 -3.04
CA ASP A 239 1.33 -10.78 -2.90
C ASP A 239 2.39 -11.14 -1.84
N LEU A 240 2.23 -10.57 -0.64
CA LEU A 240 3.09 -10.83 0.53
C LEU A 240 2.30 -11.61 1.59
N PRO A 241 2.02 -12.91 1.37
CA PRO A 241 1.12 -13.68 2.23
C PRO A 241 1.62 -13.85 3.67
N ASN A 242 2.92 -13.67 3.91
CA ASN A 242 3.56 -13.81 5.22
C ASN A 242 3.74 -12.47 5.94
N LEU A 243 3.32 -11.34 5.36
CA LEU A 243 3.49 -10.03 5.96
C LEU A 243 2.66 -9.93 7.24
N VAL A 244 3.32 -9.62 8.36
CA VAL A 244 2.67 -9.49 9.66
C VAL A 244 2.47 -8.02 10.01
N ASP A 245 3.49 -7.20 9.80
CA ASP A 245 3.51 -5.79 10.17
C ASP A 245 4.49 -5.00 9.27
N MET A 246 4.66 -3.71 9.56
CA MET A 246 5.58 -2.81 8.87
C MET A 246 6.80 -2.48 9.74
N ALA A 247 7.11 -3.32 10.73
CA ALA A 247 8.22 -3.07 11.65
C ALA A 247 9.51 -2.87 10.86
N GLY A 248 10.25 -1.81 11.20
CA GLY A 248 11.45 -1.41 10.49
C GLY A 248 11.28 -0.25 9.51
N ALA A 249 10.07 0.29 9.32
CA ALA A 249 9.82 1.49 8.53
C ALA A 249 9.32 2.68 9.38
N GLY A 250 9.70 2.73 10.66
CA GLY A 250 9.16 3.69 11.64
C GLY A 250 9.48 5.15 11.37
N SER A 251 10.52 5.43 10.58
CA SER A 251 10.92 6.77 10.17
C SER A 251 10.18 7.29 8.92
N LEU A 252 9.41 6.42 8.23
CA LEU A 252 8.74 6.78 6.99
C LEU A 252 7.68 7.83 7.28
N ASP A 253 7.94 9.07 6.84
CA ASP A 253 7.05 10.22 7.04
C ASP A 253 6.14 10.43 5.83
N PHE A 254 6.67 10.19 4.63
CA PHE A 254 6.04 10.66 3.41
C PHE A 254 6.19 9.71 2.22
N VAL A 255 5.05 9.44 1.56
CA VAL A 255 4.96 8.77 0.25
C VAL A 255 4.50 9.77 -0.80
N ASP A 256 5.37 10.04 -1.77
CA ASP A 256 5.19 11.01 -2.85
C ASP A 256 4.13 10.55 -3.87
N GLY A 257 4.00 9.24 -4.06
CA GLY A 257 2.99 8.59 -4.87
C GLY A 257 1.81 8.05 -4.05
N SER A 258 1.37 6.85 -4.42
CA SER A 258 0.35 6.06 -3.73
C SER A 258 0.98 5.04 -2.79
N PHE A 259 0.30 4.75 -1.69
CA PHE A 259 0.60 3.59 -0.85
C PHE A 259 -0.40 2.48 -1.17
N VAL A 260 0.08 1.42 -1.81
CA VAL A 260 -0.70 0.29 -2.31
C VAL A 260 -0.33 -0.98 -1.56
N ILE A 261 -1.33 -1.65 -1.01
CA ILE A 261 -1.22 -3.00 -0.45
C ILE A 261 -2.26 -3.91 -1.11
N GLU A 262 -1.81 -5.04 -1.64
CA GLU A 262 -2.64 -6.03 -2.32
C GLU A 262 -2.21 -7.45 -1.98
N GLY A 263 -3.15 -8.31 -1.59
CA GLY A 263 -2.84 -9.73 -1.37
C GLY A 263 -1.89 -10.00 -0.20
N ALA A 264 -1.85 -9.13 0.81
CA ALA A 264 -0.85 -9.19 1.90
C ALA A 264 -1.34 -9.91 3.17
N GLY A 265 -2.23 -10.90 3.05
CA GLY A 265 -2.67 -11.73 4.19
C GLY A 265 -3.26 -10.93 5.37
N THR A 266 -3.00 -11.39 6.60
CA THR A 266 -3.51 -10.82 7.87
C THR A 266 -2.53 -9.83 8.52
N HIS A 267 -2.09 -8.83 7.77
CA HIS A 267 -1.11 -7.85 8.24
C HIS A 267 -1.71 -6.77 9.16
N THR A 268 -0.83 -5.98 9.76
CA THR A 268 -1.12 -4.66 10.34
C THR A 268 -0.15 -3.64 9.75
N PHE A 269 -0.35 -2.36 10.07
CA PHE A 269 0.56 -1.27 9.73
C PHE A 269 1.44 -0.86 10.92
N GLN A 270 1.48 -1.67 12.00
CA GLN A 270 2.34 -1.41 13.14
C GLN A 270 3.80 -1.28 12.66
N GLY A 271 4.50 -0.25 13.15
CA GLY A 271 5.83 0.10 12.69
C GLY A 271 5.88 1.20 11.64
N LEU A 272 4.74 1.78 11.21
CA LEU A 272 4.67 3.04 10.45
C LEU A 272 4.44 4.25 11.36
N ASP A 273 5.24 4.37 12.41
CA ASP A 273 4.99 5.31 13.51
C ASP A 273 4.99 6.78 13.08
N SER A 274 5.72 7.11 12.00
CA SER A 274 5.89 8.49 11.54
C SER A 274 5.07 8.86 10.31
N ILE A 275 4.34 7.94 9.67
CA ILE A 275 3.72 8.23 8.37
C ILE A 275 2.66 9.32 8.50
N ARG A 276 2.89 10.51 7.91
CA ARG A 276 1.96 11.65 8.00
C ARG A 276 1.15 11.85 6.74
N ARG A 277 1.72 11.52 5.58
CA ARG A 277 1.11 11.90 4.31
C ARG A 277 1.39 10.90 3.19
N VAL A 278 0.35 10.61 2.43
CA VAL A 278 0.40 9.95 1.13
C VAL A 278 -0.14 10.94 0.11
N ARG A 279 0.65 11.35 -0.89
CA ARG A 279 0.17 12.44 -1.77
C ARG A 279 -0.95 11.99 -2.69
N GLN A 280 -0.88 10.78 -3.22
CA GLN A 280 -1.91 10.27 -4.13
C GLN A 280 -2.90 9.41 -3.36
N ALA A 281 -2.92 8.09 -3.54
CA ALA A 281 -3.94 7.23 -2.97
C ALA A 281 -3.39 6.33 -1.85
N LEU A 282 -4.21 6.04 -0.86
CA LEU A 282 -4.03 4.86 0.01
C LEU A 282 -4.96 3.77 -0.52
N ILE A 283 -4.40 2.68 -1.03
CA ILE A 283 -5.14 1.58 -1.63
C ILE A 283 -4.81 0.31 -0.85
N VAL A 284 -5.82 -0.31 -0.25
CA VAL A 284 -5.70 -1.61 0.42
C VAL A 284 -6.76 -2.53 -0.16
N ARG A 285 -6.32 -3.58 -0.84
CA ARG A 285 -7.23 -4.53 -1.50
C ARG A 285 -6.85 -5.98 -1.28
N ASP A 286 -7.84 -6.87 -1.40
CA ASP A 286 -7.64 -8.33 -1.30
C ASP A 286 -6.82 -8.74 -0.08
N SER A 287 -7.07 -8.08 1.06
CA SER A 287 -6.29 -8.22 2.27
C SER A 287 -7.19 -8.46 3.48
N GLU A 288 -6.69 -9.26 4.41
CA GLU A 288 -7.43 -9.67 5.62
C GLU A 288 -6.94 -8.94 6.89
N GLY A 289 -6.03 -7.99 6.71
CA GLY A 289 -5.39 -7.22 7.78
C GLY A 289 -6.28 -6.14 8.40
N SER A 290 -5.77 -5.56 9.49
CA SER A 290 -6.32 -4.34 10.09
C SER A 290 -5.57 -3.11 9.59
N LEU A 291 -6.12 -1.91 9.83
CA LEU A 291 -5.44 -0.64 9.55
C LEU A 291 -4.59 -0.14 10.75
N GLU A 292 -4.45 -0.94 11.80
CA GLU A 292 -3.76 -0.56 13.03
C GLU A 292 -2.30 -0.18 12.75
N GLY A 293 -1.84 0.96 13.28
CA GLY A 293 -0.51 1.52 13.03
C GLY A 293 -0.48 2.66 11.99
N LEU A 294 -1.62 3.00 11.37
CA LEU A 294 -1.76 4.19 10.50
C LEU A 294 -2.23 5.44 11.26
N ASP A 295 -2.24 5.45 12.59
CA ASP A 295 -2.86 6.52 13.39
C ASP A 295 -2.11 7.85 13.29
N SER A 296 -0.87 7.86 12.81
CA SER A 296 -0.11 9.06 12.45
C SER A 296 -0.52 9.68 11.11
N LEU A 297 -1.21 8.93 10.23
CA LEU A 297 -1.54 9.36 8.87
C LEU A 297 -2.56 10.49 8.93
N ALA A 298 -2.13 11.70 8.58
CA ALA A 298 -2.95 12.90 8.68
C ALA A 298 -3.67 13.23 7.36
N THR A 299 -3.05 12.94 6.22
CA THR A 299 -3.55 13.37 4.91
C THR A 299 -3.32 12.33 3.81
N VAL A 300 -4.35 12.12 2.99
CA VAL A 300 -4.27 11.42 1.71
C VAL A 300 -4.74 12.38 0.63
N GLY A 301 -3.85 12.79 -0.28
CA GLY A 301 -4.19 13.86 -1.24
C GLY A 301 -5.15 13.43 -2.36
N GLY A 302 -5.31 12.13 -2.56
CA GLY A 302 -6.25 11.50 -3.49
C GLY A 302 -7.22 10.58 -2.76
N THR A 303 -7.41 9.37 -3.29
CA THR A 303 -8.44 8.44 -2.81
C THR A 303 -7.92 7.54 -1.68
N VAL A 304 -8.74 7.34 -0.65
CA VAL A 304 -8.62 6.18 0.24
C VAL A 304 -9.51 5.08 -0.31
N TYR A 305 -8.93 3.99 -0.78
CA TYR A 305 -9.66 2.86 -1.37
C TYR A 305 -9.39 1.57 -0.58
N LEU A 306 -10.44 1.07 0.06
CA LEU A 306 -10.46 -0.21 0.76
C LEU A 306 -11.37 -1.16 -0.03
N GLU A 307 -10.82 -2.25 -0.55
CA GLU A 307 -11.56 -3.20 -1.39
C GLU A 307 -11.39 -4.64 -0.88
N ARG A 308 -12.48 -5.40 -0.80
CA ARG A 308 -12.44 -6.84 -0.50
C ARG A 308 -11.73 -7.12 0.83
N MET A 309 -12.09 -6.34 1.84
CA MET A 309 -11.54 -6.37 3.20
C MET A 309 -12.42 -7.24 4.11
N SER A 310 -12.36 -8.56 3.92
CA SER A 310 -13.30 -9.53 4.52
C SER A 310 -13.31 -9.52 6.06
N ARG A 311 -12.21 -9.14 6.71
CA ARG A 311 -12.02 -9.17 8.18
C ARG A 311 -11.90 -7.79 8.83
N LEU A 312 -11.96 -6.71 8.05
CA LEU A 312 -11.84 -5.34 8.57
C LEU A 312 -13.08 -4.94 9.37
N GLN A 313 -12.93 -4.82 10.69
CA GLN A 313 -14.06 -4.51 11.59
C GLN A 313 -14.25 -3.01 11.85
N THR A 314 -13.16 -2.25 11.89
CA THR A 314 -13.15 -0.81 12.22
C THR A 314 -12.12 -0.07 11.36
N LEU A 315 -12.23 1.26 11.34
CA LEU A 315 -11.26 2.16 10.72
C LEU A 315 -10.39 2.88 11.76
N ASP A 316 -10.24 2.33 12.98
CA ASP A 316 -9.59 3.05 14.10
C ASP A 316 -8.12 3.36 13.85
N GLY A 317 -7.46 2.56 13.01
CA GLY A 317 -6.14 2.85 12.48
C GLY A 317 -6.04 4.15 11.68
N LEU A 318 -7.15 4.71 11.19
CA LEU A 318 -7.18 6.00 10.49
C LEU A 318 -7.58 7.17 11.41
N SER A 319 -7.45 7.03 12.73
CA SER A 319 -7.86 8.05 13.70
C SER A 319 -7.13 9.38 13.61
N GLY A 320 -5.94 9.43 13.01
CA GLY A 320 -5.22 10.67 12.69
C GLY A 320 -5.70 11.39 11.44
N LEU A 321 -6.49 10.73 10.58
CA LEU A 321 -6.79 11.21 9.24
C LEU A 321 -7.72 12.42 9.29
N ALA A 322 -7.25 13.54 8.76
CA ALA A 322 -7.95 14.82 8.77
C ALA A 322 -8.48 15.22 7.38
N GLU A 323 -7.83 14.77 6.30
CA GLU A 323 -8.19 15.15 4.93
C GLU A 323 -8.00 14.01 3.92
N ILE A 324 -9.00 13.85 3.06
CA ILE A 324 -8.97 13.04 1.84
C ILE A 324 -9.24 13.98 0.67
N GLY A 325 -8.23 14.20 -0.18
CA GLY A 325 -8.32 15.12 -1.32
C GLY A 325 -9.08 14.55 -2.53
N GLY A 326 -9.38 13.25 -2.53
CA GLY A 326 -10.23 12.56 -3.50
C GLY A 326 -11.42 11.88 -2.82
N HIS A 327 -11.63 10.60 -3.14
CA HIS A 327 -12.78 9.83 -2.64
C HIS A 327 -12.42 9.03 -1.38
N LEU A 328 -13.43 8.76 -0.54
CA LEU A 328 -13.37 7.66 0.42
C LEU A 328 -14.20 6.50 -0.13
N ARG A 329 -13.52 5.44 -0.59
CA ARG A 329 -14.13 4.25 -1.16
C ARG A 329 -13.92 3.05 -0.24
N VAL A 330 -15.00 2.48 0.26
CA VAL A 330 -15.01 1.17 0.91
C VAL A 330 -15.93 0.26 0.14
N ASP A 331 -15.37 -0.78 -0.48
CA ASP A 331 -16.08 -1.74 -1.30
C ASP A 331 -15.83 -3.16 -0.78
N ASP A 332 -16.90 -3.93 -0.58
CA ASP A 332 -16.82 -5.32 -0.12
C ASP A 332 -16.04 -5.48 1.19
N ALA A 333 -16.52 -4.79 2.25
CA ALA A 333 -16.02 -4.91 3.62
C ALA A 333 -17.12 -5.44 4.57
N PRO A 334 -17.54 -6.71 4.43
CA PRO A 334 -18.76 -7.24 5.04
C PRO A 334 -18.69 -7.40 6.57
N THR A 335 -17.55 -7.11 7.21
CA THR A 335 -17.39 -7.11 8.67
C THR A 335 -17.24 -5.71 9.26
N LEU A 336 -17.07 -4.69 8.42
CA LEU A 336 -16.91 -3.30 8.84
C LEU A 336 -18.23 -2.79 9.39
N ASN A 337 -18.27 -2.53 10.69
CA ASN A 337 -19.49 -2.16 11.40
C ASN A 337 -19.47 -0.72 11.96
N SER A 338 -18.32 -0.04 11.88
CA SER A 338 -18.13 1.27 12.46
C SER A 338 -17.19 2.14 11.63
N LEU A 339 -17.55 3.41 11.48
CA LEU A 339 -16.70 4.46 10.91
C LEU A 339 -16.06 5.34 12.00
N ALA A 340 -16.12 4.96 13.28
CA ALA A 340 -15.69 5.80 14.41
C ALA A 340 -14.23 6.26 14.31
N GLY A 341 -13.35 5.44 13.72
CA GLY A 341 -11.98 5.81 13.41
C GLY A 341 -11.82 7.03 12.50
N LEU A 342 -12.85 7.46 11.78
CA LEU A 342 -12.83 8.66 10.94
C LEU A 342 -13.28 9.93 11.67
N TYR A 343 -13.44 9.91 13.01
CA TYR A 343 -13.97 11.04 13.77
C TYR A 343 -13.19 12.36 13.59
N ASN A 344 -11.90 12.30 13.27
CA ASN A 344 -11.10 13.51 13.04
C ASN A 344 -11.15 14.03 11.60
N LEU A 345 -11.74 13.28 10.67
CA LEU A 345 -11.84 13.62 9.26
C LEU A 345 -12.68 14.89 9.09
N ARG A 346 -12.13 15.86 8.36
CA ARG A 346 -12.74 17.19 8.14
C ARG A 346 -13.20 17.40 6.71
N ASN A 347 -12.57 16.74 5.76
CA ASN A 347 -12.86 16.96 4.35
C ASN A 347 -12.70 15.67 3.54
N ILE A 348 -13.68 15.43 2.66
CA ILE A 348 -13.58 14.51 1.52
C ILE A 348 -13.92 15.36 0.30
N SER A 349 -12.92 15.75 -0.49
CA SER A 349 -13.16 16.62 -1.64
C SER A 349 -13.97 15.93 -2.75
N GLY A 350 -13.92 14.59 -2.80
CA GLY A 350 -14.74 13.75 -3.67
C GLY A 350 -15.88 13.06 -2.92
N SER A 351 -16.32 11.94 -3.47
CA SER A 351 -17.46 11.17 -2.97
C SER A 351 -17.12 10.21 -1.83
N LEU A 352 -18.13 9.95 -0.99
CA LEU A 352 -18.19 8.80 -0.09
C LEU A 352 -18.87 7.63 -0.82
N TRP A 353 -18.11 6.57 -1.08
CA TRP A 353 -18.63 5.30 -1.58
C TRP A 353 -18.54 4.25 -0.46
N LEU A 354 -19.69 3.82 0.06
CA LEU A 354 -19.78 2.70 1.01
C LEU A 354 -20.62 1.59 0.40
N THR A 355 -19.99 0.47 0.10
CA THR A 355 -20.62 -0.67 -0.57
C THR A 355 -20.40 -1.95 0.20
N LYS A 356 -21.47 -2.72 0.44
CA LYS A 356 -21.43 -4.04 1.11
C LYS A 356 -20.73 -4.02 2.47
N THR A 357 -21.11 -3.07 3.32
CA THR A 357 -20.63 -3.00 4.72
C THR A 357 -21.71 -3.38 5.72
N LYS A 358 -21.33 -3.50 6.99
CA LYS A 358 -22.24 -3.65 8.14
C LYS A 358 -22.33 -2.38 8.99
N VAL A 359 -21.93 -1.23 8.43
CA VAL A 359 -22.00 0.04 9.15
C VAL A 359 -23.46 0.35 9.48
N THR A 360 -23.74 0.68 10.74
CA THR A 360 -25.10 0.93 11.22
C THR A 360 -25.52 2.40 11.14
N ALA A 361 -24.55 3.32 11.16
CA ALA A 361 -24.72 4.76 11.08
C ALA A 361 -23.44 5.47 10.58
N LEU A 362 -23.59 6.70 10.10
CA LEU A 362 -22.48 7.52 9.55
C LEU A 362 -21.85 8.47 10.59
N THR A 363 -22.04 8.21 11.89
CA THR A 363 -21.65 9.12 12.98
C THR A 363 -20.15 9.41 13.09
N GLY A 364 -19.31 8.50 12.58
CA GLY A 364 -17.87 8.71 12.42
C GLY A 364 -17.53 9.91 11.52
N LEU A 365 -18.45 10.35 10.67
CA LEU A 365 -18.28 11.44 9.71
C LEU A 365 -18.86 12.79 10.21
N SER A 366 -19.31 12.85 11.46
CA SER A 366 -19.99 14.02 12.07
C SER A 366 -19.18 15.32 12.11
N ARG A 367 -17.89 15.24 11.77
CA ARG A 367 -16.92 16.35 11.80
C ARG A 367 -16.45 16.80 10.43
N ILE A 368 -16.90 16.13 9.37
CA ILE A 368 -16.67 16.53 7.99
C ILE A 368 -17.40 17.84 7.73
N VAL A 369 -16.84 18.70 6.88
CA VAL A 369 -17.42 19.98 6.49
C VAL A 369 -18.05 19.89 5.10
N ALA A 370 -17.46 19.10 4.21
CA ALA A 370 -17.94 18.90 2.84
C ALA A 370 -17.68 17.46 2.39
N ILE A 371 -18.63 16.93 1.61
CA ILE A 371 -18.49 15.72 0.80
C ILE A 371 -18.93 16.08 -0.63
N GLY A 372 -18.22 15.56 -1.63
CA GLY A 372 -18.54 15.80 -3.02
C GLY A 372 -19.75 15.00 -3.50
N GLY A 373 -19.93 13.77 -3.05
CA GLY A 373 -20.99 12.86 -3.50
C GLY A 373 -21.29 11.80 -2.45
N LEU A 374 -22.47 11.18 -2.53
CA LEU A 374 -22.90 10.14 -1.60
C LEU A 374 -23.41 8.92 -2.36
N TYR A 375 -22.77 7.78 -2.13
CA TYR A 375 -23.15 6.51 -2.70
C TYR A 375 -23.13 5.43 -1.61
N LEU A 376 -24.31 4.96 -1.25
CA LEU A 376 -24.52 3.95 -0.22
C LEU A 376 -25.21 2.77 -0.87
N ASP A 377 -24.50 1.66 -1.01
CA ASP A 377 -24.98 0.48 -1.73
C ASP A 377 -24.85 -0.80 -0.90
N THR A 378 -25.95 -1.53 -0.72
CA THR A 378 -25.94 -2.85 -0.08
C THR A 378 -25.36 -2.81 1.35
N ASN A 379 -25.56 -1.70 2.08
CA ASN A 379 -25.20 -1.63 3.50
C ASN A 379 -26.39 -2.08 4.34
N THR A 380 -26.55 -3.40 4.48
CA THR A 380 -27.81 -4.01 4.95
C THR A 380 -28.15 -3.69 6.41
N GLU A 381 -27.18 -3.24 7.20
CA GLU A 381 -27.35 -2.86 8.61
C GLU A 381 -27.44 -1.34 8.83
N LEU A 382 -27.27 -0.53 7.77
CA LEU A 382 -27.34 0.93 7.85
C LEU A 382 -28.80 1.34 8.11
N THR A 383 -29.04 2.03 9.22
CA THR A 383 -30.39 2.44 9.64
C THR A 383 -30.69 3.91 9.38
N SER A 384 -29.64 4.75 9.36
CA SER A 384 -29.76 6.20 9.22
C SER A 384 -28.54 6.79 8.50
N THR A 385 -28.78 7.85 7.72
CA THR A 385 -27.73 8.71 7.16
C THR A 385 -27.26 9.82 8.13
N ALA A 386 -27.82 9.86 9.33
CA ALA A 386 -27.39 10.78 10.38
C ALA A 386 -25.88 10.66 10.65
N GLY A 387 -25.24 11.82 10.84
CA GLY A 387 -23.80 11.94 10.98
C GLY A 387 -23.11 12.54 9.75
N LEU A 388 -23.79 12.66 8.62
CA LEU A 388 -23.33 13.53 7.53
C LEU A 388 -23.40 15.01 7.95
N PRO A 389 -22.52 15.88 7.43
CA PRO A 389 -22.69 17.32 7.61
C PRO A 389 -23.91 17.84 6.83
N PRO A 390 -24.33 19.08 7.08
CA PRO A 390 -25.16 19.81 6.12
C PRO A 390 -24.43 19.87 4.76
N VAL A 391 -25.01 19.28 3.72
CA VAL A 391 -24.45 19.28 2.37
C VAL A 391 -25.46 19.94 1.44
N VAL A 392 -25.06 21.03 0.80
CA VAL A 392 -25.96 21.79 -0.10
C VAL A 392 -25.93 21.23 -1.52
N GLU A 393 -24.77 20.77 -1.97
CA GLU A 393 -24.54 20.30 -3.33
C GLU A 393 -23.86 18.93 -3.29
N LEU A 394 -24.37 18.01 -4.10
CA LEU A 394 -23.78 16.69 -4.32
C LEU A 394 -23.55 16.48 -5.83
N ALA A 395 -22.41 15.90 -6.19
CA ALA A 395 -22.14 15.37 -7.51
C ALA A 395 -23.05 14.16 -7.81
N GLU A 396 -23.35 13.33 -6.80
CA GLU A 396 -24.30 12.24 -6.91
C GLU A 396 -24.97 11.93 -5.56
N LEU A 397 -26.21 11.46 -5.61
CA LEU A 397 -26.91 10.90 -4.45
C LEU A 397 -27.51 9.55 -4.83
N VAL A 398 -26.79 8.48 -4.48
CA VAL A 398 -27.17 7.10 -4.80
C VAL A 398 -27.38 6.30 -3.52
N LEU A 399 -28.62 5.89 -3.28
CA LEU A 399 -29.02 5.01 -2.20
C LEU A 399 -29.57 3.73 -2.83
N HIS A 400 -28.87 2.62 -2.65
CA HIS A 400 -29.19 1.33 -3.28
C HIS A 400 -29.15 0.19 -2.26
N TRP A 401 -30.19 -0.65 -2.21
CA TRP A 401 -30.25 -1.87 -1.38
C TRP A 401 -29.81 -1.73 0.09
N ASN A 402 -30.04 -0.57 0.72
CA ASN A 402 -29.79 -0.40 2.16
C ASN A 402 -31.03 -0.87 2.94
N SER A 403 -31.22 -2.19 3.04
CA SER A 403 -32.49 -2.80 3.49
C SER A 403 -33.02 -2.31 4.84
N ALA A 404 -32.14 -1.92 5.78
CA ALA A 404 -32.50 -1.43 7.10
C ALA A 404 -32.65 0.10 7.20
N LEU A 405 -32.38 0.84 6.10
CA LEU A 405 -32.38 2.29 6.10
C LEU A 405 -33.82 2.80 6.23
N VAL A 406 -34.07 3.60 7.27
CA VAL A 406 -35.38 4.18 7.56
C VAL A 406 -35.34 5.69 7.70
N ASP A 407 -34.15 6.27 7.83
CA ASP A 407 -33.94 7.65 8.24
C ASP A 407 -32.91 8.33 7.33
N LEU A 408 -33.34 9.40 6.65
CA LEU A 408 -32.54 10.21 5.75
C LEU A 408 -32.09 11.54 6.37
N THR A 409 -32.07 11.64 7.70
CA THR A 409 -31.62 12.82 8.45
C THR A 409 -30.31 13.40 7.91
N HIS A 410 -30.27 14.73 7.79
CA HIS A 410 -29.21 15.57 7.22
C HIS A 410 -29.17 15.63 5.68
N LEU A 411 -29.92 14.79 4.97
CA LEU A 411 -30.13 14.98 3.53
C LEU A 411 -31.15 16.10 3.21
N ASP A 412 -31.86 16.61 4.21
CA ASP A 412 -32.79 17.76 4.11
C ASP A 412 -32.13 19.09 3.74
N THR A 413 -30.79 19.11 3.78
CA THR A 413 -29.97 20.26 3.42
C THR A 413 -29.57 20.29 1.94
N VAL A 414 -29.72 19.18 1.22
CA VAL A 414 -29.34 19.07 -0.19
C VAL A 414 -30.29 19.89 -1.05
N ARG A 415 -29.72 20.73 -1.92
CA ARG A 415 -30.45 21.59 -2.85
C ARG A 415 -30.17 21.24 -4.30
N THR A 416 -28.93 20.82 -4.61
CA THR A 416 -28.52 20.50 -5.97
C THR A 416 -27.84 19.15 -6.04
N VAL A 417 -28.24 18.35 -7.03
CA VAL A 417 -27.53 17.11 -7.41
C VAL A 417 -27.04 17.27 -8.85
N ALA A 418 -25.74 17.39 -9.07
CA ALA A 418 -25.16 17.61 -10.41
C ALA A 418 -25.18 16.34 -11.29
N GLY A 419 -25.41 15.18 -10.68
CA GLY A 419 -25.47 13.88 -11.35
C GLY A 419 -26.77 13.15 -11.03
N PRO A 420 -26.75 11.81 -10.91
CA PRO A 420 -27.94 11.03 -10.65
C PRO A 420 -28.43 11.15 -9.21
N LEU A 421 -29.76 11.19 -9.06
CA LEU A 421 -30.47 10.95 -7.80
C LEU A 421 -31.15 9.60 -7.88
N THR A 422 -30.66 8.62 -7.12
CA THR A 422 -31.19 7.25 -7.13
C THR A 422 -31.58 6.81 -5.72
N VAL A 423 -32.82 6.37 -5.55
CA VAL A 423 -33.32 5.72 -4.32
C VAL A 423 -33.97 4.41 -4.73
N SER A 424 -33.31 3.28 -4.49
CA SER A 424 -33.81 2.01 -5.00
C SER A 424 -33.51 0.78 -4.16
N GLY A 425 -34.44 -0.19 -4.21
CA GLY A 425 -34.27 -1.50 -3.57
C GLY A 425 -34.33 -1.47 -2.05
N HIS A 426 -34.84 -0.40 -1.43
CA HIS A 426 -34.96 -0.33 0.03
C HIS A 426 -36.15 -1.13 0.53
N VAL A 427 -35.96 -1.88 1.61
CA VAL A 427 -37.04 -2.65 2.23
C VAL A 427 -37.78 -1.83 3.28
N ALA A 428 -37.05 -1.16 4.19
CA ALA A 428 -37.64 -0.47 5.33
C ALA A 428 -37.95 1.03 5.10
N LEU A 429 -37.37 1.64 4.06
CA LEU A 429 -37.54 3.06 3.76
C LEU A 429 -38.99 3.34 3.33
N SER A 430 -39.74 4.04 4.17
CA SER A 430 -41.17 4.34 3.94
C SER A 430 -41.47 5.79 3.61
N ARG A 431 -40.49 6.67 3.82
CA ARG A 431 -40.56 8.12 3.61
C ARG A 431 -39.24 8.62 3.07
N ILE A 432 -39.31 9.67 2.26
CA ILE A 432 -38.13 10.36 1.70
C ILE A 432 -38.35 11.88 1.69
N ASP A 433 -39.19 12.41 2.60
CA ASP A 433 -39.53 13.82 2.64
C ASP A 433 -38.34 14.73 2.96
N GLU A 434 -37.28 14.19 3.56
CA GLU A 434 -36.00 14.86 3.68
C GLU A 434 -35.46 15.27 2.30
N LEU A 435 -35.74 14.51 1.23
CA LEU A 435 -35.26 14.84 -0.11
C LEU A 435 -36.11 15.91 -0.83
N TYR A 436 -37.26 16.34 -0.28
CA TYR A 436 -38.13 17.33 -0.93
C TYR A 436 -37.53 18.73 -0.99
N GLY A 437 -36.43 18.96 -0.26
CA GLY A 437 -35.66 20.19 -0.35
C GLY A 437 -34.82 20.32 -1.62
N ILE A 438 -34.67 19.27 -2.42
CA ILE A 438 -33.87 19.30 -3.65
C ILE A 438 -34.56 20.18 -4.70
N GLU A 439 -33.85 21.18 -5.21
CA GLU A 439 -34.34 22.16 -6.16
C GLU A 439 -33.96 21.81 -7.61
N THR A 440 -32.84 21.11 -7.82
CA THR A 440 -32.35 20.76 -9.17
C THR A 440 -31.58 19.45 -9.15
N VAL A 441 -31.84 18.60 -10.15
CA VAL A 441 -31.07 17.40 -10.45
C VAL A 441 -30.65 17.48 -11.92
N GLU A 442 -29.35 17.61 -12.21
CA GLU A 442 -28.88 17.72 -13.60
C GLU A 442 -28.89 16.36 -14.33
N GLY A 443 -28.83 15.26 -13.57
CA GLY A 443 -28.92 13.89 -14.10
C GLY A 443 -30.30 13.24 -14.00
N ASP A 444 -30.30 11.91 -13.98
CA ASP A 444 -31.51 11.09 -13.88
C ASP A 444 -32.07 11.08 -12.45
N VAL A 445 -33.40 11.04 -12.32
CA VAL A 445 -34.10 10.78 -11.05
C VAL A 445 -34.74 9.39 -11.11
N THR A 446 -34.24 8.48 -10.29
CA THR A 446 -34.69 7.07 -10.25
C THR A 446 -35.14 6.71 -8.84
N VAL A 447 -36.44 6.48 -8.66
CA VAL A 447 -37.02 6.01 -7.38
C VAL A 447 -37.74 4.70 -7.64
N VAL A 448 -37.05 3.57 -7.48
CA VAL A 448 -37.57 2.27 -7.94
C VAL A 448 -37.46 1.13 -6.94
N ASN A 449 -38.44 0.24 -6.95
CA ASN A 449 -38.42 -1.03 -6.21
C ASN A 449 -38.19 -0.84 -4.69
N ASN A 450 -38.73 0.22 -4.09
CA ASN A 450 -38.70 0.42 -2.66
C ASN A 450 -39.98 -0.18 -2.03
N VAL A 451 -39.83 -1.18 -1.17
CA VAL A 451 -40.93 -2.05 -0.72
C VAL A 451 -41.94 -1.28 0.14
N SER A 452 -41.46 -0.56 1.15
CA SER A 452 -42.30 0.21 2.08
C SER A 452 -42.55 1.66 1.65
N LEU A 453 -41.92 2.12 0.56
CA LEU A 453 -42.14 3.46 0.04
C LEU A 453 -43.39 3.45 -0.83
N SER A 454 -44.34 4.34 -0.53
CA SER A 454 -45.54 4.45 -1.37
C SER A 454 -45.22 5.10 -2.72
N SER A 455 -45.98 4.73 -3.75
CA SER A 455 -45.90 5.41 -5.05
C SER A 455 -46.26 6.91 -4.94
N GLU A 456 -47.11 7.32 -4.00
CA GLU A 456 -47.45 8.74 -3.79
C GLU A 456 -46.24 9.52 -3.27
N GLU A 457 -45.54 9.00 -2.27
CA GLU A 457 -44.33 9.61 -1.72
C GLU A 457 -43.20 9.67 -2.77
N ALA A 458 -43.02 8.60 -3.55
CA ALA A 458 -42.01 8.56 -4.59
C ALA A 458 -42.27 9.59 -5.72
N ASN A 459 -43.54 9.75 -6.13
CA ASN A 459 -43.92 10.79 -7.10
C ASN A 459 -43.87 12.19 -6.47
N GLY A 460 -44.15 12.30 -5.18
CA GLY A 460 -44.06 13.54 -4.42
C GLY A 460 -42.67 14.18 -4.47
N LEU A 461 -41.60 13.37 -4.48
CA LEU A 461 -40.23 13.85 -4.70
C LEU A 461 -40.06 14.51 -6.07
N VAL A 462 -40.53 13.87 -7.14
CA VAL A 462 -40.44 14.40 -8.51
C VAL A 462 -41.25 15.69 -8.65
N ASP A 463 -42.43 15.74 -8.05
CA ASP A 463 -43.28 16.94 -8.03
C ASP A 463 -42.63 18.07 -7.22
N ALA A 464 -41.96 17.76 -6.11
CA ALA A 464 -41.24 18.72 -5.28
C ALA A 464 -40.04 19.35 -6.01
N ILE A 465 -39.24 18.54 -6.70
CA ILE A 465 -38.12 19.03 -7.54
C ILE A 465 -38.68 19.83 -8.73
N GLY A 466 -39.76 19.33 -9.33
CA GLY A 466 -40.34 19.84 -10.57
C GLY A 466 -39.62 19.29 -11.80
N GLN A 467 -40.38 18.68 -12.72
CA GLN A 467 -39.83 18.03 -13.92
C GLN A 467 -38.94 18.95 -14.78
N GLY A 468 -39.17 20.26 -14.78
CA GLY A 468 -38.34 21.22 -15.51
C GLY A 468 -36.94 21.43 -14.91
N ASN A 469 -36.73 21.00 -13.67
CA ASN A 469 -35.47 21.07 -12.95
C ASN A 469 -34.73 19.71 -12.91
N ILE A 470 -35.24 18.72 -13.67
CA ILE A 470 -34.60 17.42 -13.85
C ILE A 470 -34.01 17.38 -15.27
N GLY A 471 -32.69 17.29 -15.37
CA GLY A 471 -31.98 17.29 -16.65
C GLY A 471 -31.99 15.95 -17.38
N GLY A 472 -32.18 14.85 -16.65
CA GLY A 472 -32.20 13.48 -17.17
C GLY A 472 -33.57 12.82 -17.24
N GLY A 473 -33.57 11.49 -17.31
CA GLY A 473 -34.76 10.66 -17.27
C GLY A 473 -35.39 10.58 -15.87
N ILE A 474 -36.70 10.30 -15.83
CA ILE A 474 -37.45 10.07 -14.60
C ILE A 474 -38.00 8.64 -14.64
N ASP A 475 -37.62 7.82 -13.66
CA ASP A 475 -38.21 6.50 -13.43
C ASP A 475 -38.70 6.38 -11.99
N VAL A 476 -40.03 6.31 -11.83
CA VAL A 476 -40.69 6.06 -10.55
C VAL A 476 -41.57 4.83 -10.70
N SER A 477 -41.04 3.66 -10.34
CA SER A 477 -41.71 2.37 -10.59
C SER A 477 -41.44 1.33 -9.51
N GLY A 478 -42.36 0.38 -9.33
CA GLY A 478 -42.16 -0.72 -8.37
C GLY A 478 -42.19 -0.34 -6.87
N ASN A 479 -42.71 0.84 -6.52
CA ASN A 479 -42.86 1.29 -5.12
C ASN A 479 -44.24 0.89 -4.58
N SER A 480 -44.29 -0.01 -3.59
CA SER A 480 -45.53 -0.70 -3.21
C SER A 480 -46.30 -0.12 -2.02
N GLY A 481 -45.63 0.63 -1.11
CA GLY A 481 -46.25 1.33 0.02
C GLY A 481 -46.90 0.46 1.09
#